data_AF-A0A0M9E9V5-F1
#
_entry.id   AF-A0A0M9E9V5-F1
#
_cell.length_a   1.000
_cell.length_b   1.000
_cell.length_c   1.000
_cell.angle_alpha   90.00
_cell.angle_beta   90.00
_cell.angle_gamma   90.00
#
_symmetry.space_group_name_H-M   'P 1'
#
loop_
_entity.id
_entity.type
_entity.pdbx_description
1 polymer ?
#
loop_
_entity_poly.entity_id
_entity_poly.type
_entity_poly.pdbx_seq_one_letter_code
_entity_poly.pdbx_strand_id
1 'polypeptide(L)'
;MNLSKHEYHRVRDFIYRKAGIFFEDRKLYFVQKRVEKRMEELNLETPDNYIRELQFRDPHGEELQAFLNILTTNETYFFREFEQLAAFGESCLTEVCDRKRKLGNTKLRIWSAGCSTGEEPYTLAIILKEMLEDQKDWLIDI
;
A
#
# COMPACT_ATOMS: atom_id res chain seq x y z
N MET A 1 -20.94 -6.41 18.80
CA MET A 1 -20.42 -7.79 18.94
C MET A 1 -19.20 -7.74 19.86
N ASN A 2 -18.68 -8.87 20.36
CA ASN A 2 -17.41 -8.87 21.11
C ASN A 2 -16.48 -9.91 20.51
N LEU A 3 -15.27 -9.52 20.12
CA LEU A 3 -14.26 -10.43 19.58
C LEU A 3 -13.45 -10.97 20.76
N SER A 4 -13.48 -12.28 21.00
CA SER A 4 -12.65 -12.86 22.05
C SER A 4 -11.15 -12.67 21.73
N LYS A 5 -10.29 -12.69 22.76
CA LYS A 5 -8.82 -12.62 22.54
C LYS A 5 -8.33 -13.71 21.59
N HIS A 6 -8.92 -14.91 21.68
CA HIS A 6 -8.56 -16.03 20.82
C HIS A 6 -8.94 -15.78 19.36
N GLU A 7 -10.16 -15.32 19.08
CA GLU A 7 -10.60 -14.97 17.73
C GLU A 7 -9.79 -13.79 17.17
N TYR A 8 -9.50 -12.79 18.01
CA TYR A 8 -8.65 -11.67 17.64
C TYR A 8 -7.25 -12.12 17.21
N HIS A 9 -6.60 -13.01 17.98
CA HIS A 9 -5.30 -13.56 17.60
C HIS A 9 -5.39 -14.37 16.31
N ARG A 10 -6.46 -15.15 16.08
CA ARG A 10 -6.68 -15.87 14.81
C ARG A 10 -6.78 -14.93 13.62
N VAL A 11 -7.52 -13.82 13.74
CA VAL A 11 -7.63 -12.79 12.69
C VAL A 11 -6.28 -12.10 12.48
N ARG A 12 -5.62 -11.64 13.54
CA ARG A 12 -4.30 -10.98 13.48
C ARG A 12 -3.27 -11.86 12.80
N ASP A 13 -3.14 -13.11 13.22
CA ASP A 13 -2.13 -14.04 12.70
C ASP A 13 -2.45 -14.49 11.27
N PHE A 14 -3.73 -14.49 10.89
CA PHE A 14 -4.12 -14.67 9.50
C PHE A 14 -3.70 -13.47 8.64
N ILE A 15 -4.01 -12.24 9.06
CA ILE A 15 -3.60 -11.02 8.34
C ILE A 15 -2.08 -10.94 8.23
N TYR A 16 -1.36 -11.21 9.32
CA TYR A 16 0.11 -11.17 9.32
C TYR A 16 0.70 -12.16 8.32
N ARG A 17 0.19 -13.40 8.28
CA ARG A 17 0.64 -14.41 7.31
C ARG A 17 0.32 -14.06 5.86
N LYS A 18 -0.73 -13.29 5.60
CA LYS A 18 -1.19 -12.95 4.25
C LYS A 18 -0.61 -11.64 3.72
N ALA A 19 -0.44 -10.64 4.57
CA ALA A 19 -0.09 -9.27 4.19
C ALA A 19 1.13 -8.69 4.93
N GLY A 20 1.70 -9.41 5.90
CA GLY A 20 2.83 -8.90 6.70
C GLY A 20 2.47 -7.82 7.72
N ILE A 21 1.18 -7.43 7.81
CA ILE A 21 0.71 -6.38 8.72
C ILE A 21 0.45 -6.99 10.10
N PHE A 22 1.17 -6.51 11.12
CA PHE A 22 0.97 -6.92 12.50
C PHE A 22 0.16 -5.90 13.29
N PHE A 23 -0.94 -6.35 13.90
CA PHE A 23 -1.74 -5.55 14.82
C PHE A 23 -1.45 -5.96 16.26
N GLU A 24 -0.89 -5.04 17.04
CA GLU A 24 -0.66 -5.27 18.48
C GLU A 24 -1.98 -5.37 19.26
N ASP A 25 -1.99 -6.11 20.37
CA ASP A 25 -3.19 -6.37 21.19
C ASP A 25 -3.94 -5.10 21.63
N ARG A 26 -3.24 -3.96 21.80
CA ARG A 26 -3.87 -2.65 22.07
C ARG A 26 -4.80 -2.16 20.95
N LYS A 27 -4.65 -2.68 19.72
CA LYS A 27 -5.50 -2.41 18.56
C LYS A 27 -6.67 -3.39 18.44
N LEU A 28 -6.98 -4.20 19.47
CA LEU A 28 -8.12 -5.14 19.44
C LEU A 28 -9.42 -4.45 19.04
N TYR A 29 -9.75 -3.33 19.69
CA TYR A 29 -10.99 -2.58 19.39
C TYR A 29 -11.02 -2.07 17.93
N PHE A 30 -9.86 -1.62 17.41
CA PHE A 30 -9.72 -1.16 16.04
C PHE A 30 -10.00 -2.27 15.02
N VAL A 31 -9.45 -3.48 15.25
CA VAL A 31 -9.68 -4.64 14.37
C VAL A 31 -11.11 -5.15 14.52
N GLN A 32 -11.62 -5.25 15.75
CA GLN A 32 -12.99 -5.70 16.03
C GLN A 32 -14.02 -4.86 15.27
N LYS A 33 -13.91 -3.53 15.28
CA LYS A 33 -14.84 -2.65 14.56
C LYS A 33 -14.86 -2.90 13.05
N ARG A 34 -13.73 -3.32 12.48
CA ARG A 34 -13.60 -3.63 11.05
C ARG A 34 -14.14 -5.01 10.71
N VAL A 35 -13.92 -5.99 11.60
CA VAL A 35 -14.55 -7.30 11.52
C VAL A 35 -16.07 -7.15 11.59
N GLU A 36 -16.59 -6.37 12.54
CA GLU A 36 -18.04 -6.06 12.65
C GLU A 36 -18.59 -5.50 11.33
N LYS A 37 -17.91 -4.50 10.76
CA LYS A 37 -18.32 -3.90 9.48
C LYS A 37 -18.38 -4.92 8.33
N ARG A 38 -17.35 -5.76 8.17
CA ARG A 38 -17.35 -6.78 7.09
C ARG A 38 -18.42 -7.85 7.32
N MET A 39 -18.64 -8.24 8.56
CA MET A 39 -19.71 -9.18 8.91
C MET A 39 -21.09 -8.64 8.56
N GLU A 40 -21.36 -7.36 8.84
CA GLU A 40 -22.61 -6.71 8.44
C GLU A 40 -22.78 -6.72 6.92
N GLU A 41 -21.73 -6.42 6.15
CA GLU A 41 -21.77 -6.43 4.69
C GLU A 41 -22.00 -7.84 4.10
N LEU A 42 -21.49 -8.89 4.75
CA LEU A 42 -21.63 -10.28 4.32
C LEU A 42 -22.82 -11.03 4.97
N ASN A 43 -23.61 -10.35 5.81
CA ASN A 43 -24.70 -10.95 6.60
C ASN A 43 -24.24 -12.14 7.47
N LEU A 44 -23.08 -12.02 8.10
CA LEU A 44 -22.51 -13.05 8.98
C LEU A 44 -22.80 -12.74 10.45
N GLU A 45 -23.26 -13.74 11.19
CA GLU A 45 -23.70 -13.55 12.58
C GLU A 45 -22.59 -13.66 13.63
N THR A 46 -21.47 -14.33 13.32
CA THR A 46 -20.40 -14.59 14.29
C THR A 46 -18.99 -14.31 13.73
N PRO A 47 -18.04 -13.87 14.57
CA PRO A 47 -16.65 -13.68 14.14
C PRO A 47 -16.01 -14.96 13.61
N ASP A 48 -16.34 -16.10 14.21
CA ASP A 48 -15.88 -17.41 13.73
C ASP A 48 -16.34 -17.72 12.30
N ASN A 49 -17.58 -17.35 11.93
CA ASN A 49 -18.05 -17.50 10.55
C ASN A 49 -17.23 -16.61 9.60
N TYR A 50 -16.92 -15.39 10.01
CA TYR A 50 -16.09 -14.49 9.21
C TYR A 50 -14.63 -14.97 9.07
N ILE A 51 -14.03 -15.49 10.15
CA ILE A 51 -12.70 -16.10 10.07
C ILE A 51 -12.69 -17.28 9.12
N ARG A 52 -13.75 -18.11 9.12
CA ARG A 52 -13.89 -19.22 8.18
C ARG A 52 -14.09 -18.75 6.75
N GLU A 53 -14.82 -17.65 6.55
CA GLU A 53 -15.00 -17.03 5.24
C GLU A 53 -13.64 -16.67 4.64
N LEU A 54 -12.84 -15.89 5.38
CA LEU A 54 -11.49 -15.50 5.00
C LEU A 54 -10.54 -16.69 4.77
N GLN A 55 -10.67 -17.77 5.54
CA GLN A 55 -9.72 -18.89 5.50
C GLN A 55 -10.05 -19.94 4.43
N PHE A 56 -11.33 -20.18 4.17
CA PHE A 56 -11.78 -21.37 3.44
C PHE A 56 -12.76 -21.06 2.30
N ARG A 57 -13.36 -19.87 2.25
CA ARG A 57 -14.42 -19.52 1.28
C ARG A 57 -14.06 -18.34 0.38
N ASP A 58 -12.83 -17.84 0.49
CA ASP A 58 -12.29 -16.77 -0.34
C ASP A 58 -11.13 -17.27 -1.24
N PRO A 59 -11.42 -18.09 -2.27
CA PRO A 59 -10.37 -18.68 -3.12
C PRO A 59 -9.62 -17.64 -3.97
N HIS A 60 -10.25 -16.51 -4.26
CA HIS A 60 -9.68 -15.43 -5.07
C HIS A 60 -9.10 -14.28 -4.22
N GLY A 61 -9.33 -14.27 -2.92
CA GLY A 61 -8.80 -13.24 -2.01
C GLY A 61 -9.58 -11.92 -2.04
N GLU A 62 -10.80 -11.91 -2.57
CA GLU A 62 -11.60 -10.68 -2.73
C GLU A 62 -12.02 -10.12 -1.37
N GLU A 63 -12.49 -10.99 -0.47
CA GLU A 63 -12.88 -10.57 0.88
C GLU A 63 -11.65 -10.19 1.71
N LEU A 64 -10.56 -10.95 1.60
CA LEU A 64 -9.29 -10.60 2.22
C LEU A 64 -8.84 -9.20 1.75
N GLN A 65 -8.90 -8.90 0.46
CA GLN A 65 -8.55 -7.59 -0.07
C GLN A 65 -9.46 -6.49 0.47
N ALA A 66 -10.78 -6.71 0.48
CA ALA A 66 -11.74 -5.76 1.02
C ALA A 66 -11.49 -5.49 2.52
N PHE A 67 -11.14 -6.52 3.28
CA PHE A 67 -10.81 -6.40 4.69
C PHE A 67 -9.49 -5.65 4.92
N LEU A 68 -8.45 -5.95 4.13
CA LEU A 68 -7.18 -5.23 4.19
C LEU A 68 -7.36 -3.74 3.87
N ASN A 69 -8.16 -3.41 2.86
CA ASN A 69 -8.44 -2.02 2.47
C ASN A 69 -9.04 -1.19 3.62
N ILE A 70 -9.89 -1.78 4.46
CA ILE A 70 -10.45 -1.05 5.61
C ILE A 70 -9.52 -1.06 6.83
N LEU A 71 -8.56 -1.98 6.89
CA LEU A 71 -7.55 -2.08 7.95
C LEU A 71 -6.37 -1.13 7.72
N THR A 72 -6.04 -0.82 6.47
CA THR A 72 -4.96 0.11 6.10
C THR A 72 -5.47 1.54 5.98
N THR A 73 -4.60 2.50 6.29
CA THR A 73 -4.85 3.91 5.99
C THR A 73 -4.45 4.17 4.55
N ASN A 74 -5.43 4.27 3.64
CA ASN A 74 -5.17 4.49 2.21
C ASN A 74 -5.08 5.99 1.87
N GLU A 75 -4.62 6.83 2.79
CA GLU A 75 -4.43 8.25 2.48
C GLU A 75 -3.26 8.41 1.52
N THR A 76 -3.54 9.02 0.37
CA THR A 76 -2.57 9.39 -0.66
C THR A 76 -3.12 10.62 -1.37
N TYR A 77 -2.24 11.51 -1.82
CA TYR A 77 -2.59 12.71 -2.57
C TYR A 77 -1.37 13.18 -3.34
N PHE A 78 -1.59 13.96 -4.39
CA PHE A 78 -0.52 14.51 -5.20
C PHE A 78 0.44 15.36 -4.37
N PHE A 79 1.73 15.23 -4.63
CA PHE A 79 2.78 16.01 -3.96
C PHE A 79 2.78 15.86 -2.42
N ARG A 80 2.38 14.69 -1.93
CA ARG A 80 2.51 14.33 -0.51
C ARG A 80 4.00 14.31 -0.10
N GLU A 81 4.30 14.83 1.09
CA GLU A 81 5.68 14.95 1.61
C GLU A 81 6.59 15.77 0.66
N PHE A 82 6.25 17.05 0.45
CA PHE A 82 6.91 17.93 -0.54
C PHE A 82 8.44 18.00 -0.39
N GLU A 83 8.97 18.06 0.82
CA GLU A 83 10.42 18.18 1.06
C GLU A 83 11.19 16.96 0.50
N GLN A 84 10.63 15.76 0.63
CA GLN A 84 11.19 14.53 0.10
C GLN A 84 11.12 14.50 -1.43
N LEU A 85 10.03 15.01 -2.00
CA LEU A 85 9.87 15.15 -3.46
C LEU A 85 10.81 16.21 -4.04
N ALA A 86 11.04 17.31 -3.34
CA ALA A 86 12.01 18.33 -3.70
C ALA A 86 13.43 17.74 -3.70
N ALA A 87 13.79 17.00 -2.65
CA ALA A 87 15.07 16.28 -2.61
C ALA A 87 15.21 15.27 -3.77
N PHE A 88 14.13 14.53 -4.10
CA PHE A 88 14.12 13.63 -5.25
C PHE A 88 14.38 14.37 -6.57
N GLY A 89 13.65 15.45 -6.84
CA GLY A 89 13.71 16.17 -8.10
C GLY A 89 14.98 17.02 -8.27
N GLU A 90 15.36 17.78 -7.24
CA GLU A 90 16.43 18.77 -7.33
C GLU A 90 17.83 18.15 -7.14
N SER A 91 17.93 17.08 -6.35
CA SER A 91 19.21 16.47 -5.98
C SER A 91 19.37 15.05 -6.54
N CYS A 92 18.50 14.12 -6.13
CA CYS A 92 18.67 12.70 -6.46
C CYS A 92 18.60 12.44 -7.97
N LEU A 93 17.64 13.06 -8.65
CA LEU A 93 17.43 12.89 -10.09
C LEU A 93 18.66 13.34 -10.87
N THR A 94 19.16 14.55 -10.60
CA THR A 94 20.37 15.11 -11.22
C THR A 94 21.58 14.19 -11.04
N GLU A 95 21.85 13.76 -9.79
CA GLU A 95 22.99 12.88 -9.48
C GLU A 95 22.91 11.54 -10.23
N VAL A 96 21.73 10.90 -10.21
CA VAL A 96 21.52 9.60 -10.86
C VAL A 96 21.66 9.73 -12.38
N CYS A 97 21.08 10.77 -12.97
CA CYS A 97 21.15 11.03 -14.41
C CYS A 97 22.60 11.26 -14.87
N ASP A 98 23.36 12.10 -14.18
CA ASP A 98 24.76 12.38 -14.54
C ASP A 98 25.65 11.14 -14.45
N ARG A 99 25.47 10.34 -13.39
CA ARG A 99 26.19 9.07 -13.25
C ARG A 99 25.86 8.09 -14.38
N LYS A 100 24.58 8.01 -14.75
CA LYS A 100 24.09 7.12 -15.81
C LYS A 100 24.55 7.55 -17.20
N ARG A 101 24.53 8.85 -17.50
CA ARG A 101 25.06 9.41 -18.76
C ARG A 101 26.54 9.10 -18.97
N LYS A 102 27.36 9.23 -17.92
CA LYS A 102 28.79 8.86 -17.97
C LYS A 102 29.03 7.40 -18.34
N LEU A 103 28.05 6.54 -18.10
CA LEU A 103 28.07 5.11 -18.42
C LEU A 103 27.37 4.79 -19.76
N GLY A 104 26.91 5.80 -20.51
CA GLY A 104 26.14 5.62 -21.75
C GLY A 104 24.78 4.94 -21.53
N ASN A 105 24.23 5.01 -20.33
CA ASN A 105 22.97 4.35 -19.96
C ASN A 105 21.87 5.40 -19.77
N THR A 106 20.89 5.44 -20.66
CA THR A 106 19.76 6.37 -20.57
C THR A 106 18.48 5.71 -20.04
N LYS A 107 18.59 4.63 -19.26
CA LYS A 107 17.42 3.98 -18.64
C LYS A 107 17.24 4.41 -17.19
N LEU A 108 16.07 4.96 -16.86
CA LEU A 108 15.64 5.25 -15.48
C LEU A 108 14.56 4.26 -15.06
N ARG A 109 14.75 3.71 -13.87
CA ARG A 109 13.80 2.83 -13.21
C ARG A 109 13.54 3.36 -11.82
N ILE A 110 12.29 3.68 -11.56
CA ILE A 110 11.81 4.19 -10.28
C ILE A 110 10.78 3.17 -9.78
N TRP A 111 10.65 3.03 -8.47
CA TRP A 111 9.65 2.14 -7.90
C TRP A 111 8.89 2.87 -6.80
N SER A 112 7.60 3.10 -7.02
CA SER A 112 6.68 3.55 -5.97
C SER A 112 6.10 2.33 -5.24
N ALA A 113 6.72 1.98 -4.11
CA ALA A 113 6.33 0.83 -3.32
C ALA A 113 5.17 1.19 -2.38
N GLY A 114 3.97 0.65 -2.65
CA GLY A 114 2.77 0.97 -1.89
C GLY A 114 2.06 2.23 -2.40
N CYS A 115 1.88 2.34 -3.72
CA CYS A 115 1.36 3.52 -4.40
C CYS A 115 -0.14 3.85 -4.15
N SER A 116 -0.85 3.04 -3.35
CA SER A 116 -2.28 3.21 -3.06
C SER A 116 -3.10 3.40 -4.35
N THR A 117 -3.76 4.55 -4.54
CA THR A 117 -4.56 4.88 -5.74
C THR A 117 -3.75 5.50 -6.89
N GLY A 118 -2.43 5.68 -6.74
CA GLY A 118 -1.50 6.02 -7.82
C GLY A 118 -1.02 7.48 -7.86
N GLU A 119 -1.43 8.33 -6.93
CA GLU A 119 -1.03 9.74 -6.90
C GLU A 119 0.50 9.91 -6.77
N GLU A 120 1.18 9.04 -6.02
CA GLU A 120 2.63 9.07 -5.88
C GLU A 120 3.37 8.78 -7.20
N PRO A 121 3.16 7.65 -7.91
CA PRO A 121 3.84 7.41 -9.18
C PRO A 121 3.50 8.46 -10.24
N TYR A 122 2.29 9.02 -10.24
CA TYR A 122 1.97 10.16 -11.11
C TYR A 122 2.70 11.43 -10.71
N THR A 123 2.85 11.71 -9.41
CA THR A 123 3.65 12.83 -8.91
C THR A 123 5.10 12.70 -9.37
N LEU A 124 5.70 11.51 -9.26
CA LEU A 124 7.05 11.22 -9.74
C LEU A 124 7.18 11.41 -11.26
N ALA A 125 6.17 10.97 -12.03
CA ALA A 125 6.13 11.17 -13.47
C ALA A 125 6.07 12.66 -13.86
N ILE A 126 5.28 13.45 -13.13
CA ILE A 126 5.21 14.91 -13.32
C ILE A 126 6.57 15.54 -13.03
N ILE A 127 7.19 15.21 -11.88
CA ILE A 127 8.52 15.72 -11.51
C ILE A 127 9.55 15.40 -12.60
N LEU A 128 9.60 14.15 -13.08
CA LEU A 128 10.52 13.77 -14.16
C LEU A 128 10.27 14.58 -15.44
N LYS A 129 9.02 14.82 -15.79
CA LYS A 129 8.67 15.59 -16.99
C LYS A 129 9.06 17.07 -16.87
N GLU A 130 8.90 17.66 -15.69
CA GLU A 130 9.17 19.09 -15.47
C GLU A 130 10.65 19.38 -15.21
N MET A 131 11.38 18.45 -14.59
CA MET A 131 12.76 18.69 -14.12
C MET A 131 13.85 18.09 -15.00
N LEU A 132 13.53 17.10 -15.85
CA LEU A 132 14.50 16.48 -16.75
C LEU A 132 14.40 17.12 -18.14
N GLU A 133 15.28 18.07 -18.46
CA GLU A 133 15.23 18.83 -19.73
C GLU A 133 15.28 17.93 -20.98
N ASP A 134 16.05 16.85 -20.92
CA ASP A 134 16.26 15.87 -21.99
C ASP A 134 15.41 14.60 -21.79
N GLN A 135 14.26 14.68 -21.11
CA GLN A 135 13.42 13.53 -20.74
C GLN A 135 13.13 12.55 -21.90
N LYS A 136 13.10 13.03 -23.15
CA LYS A 136 12.87 12.20 -24.36
C LYS A 136 14.03 11.25 -24.68
N ASP A 137 15.23 11.57 -24.23
CA ASP A 137 16.43 10.75 -24.43
C ASP A 137 16.50 9.60 -23.41
N TRP A 138 15.63 9.63 -22.40
CA TRP A 138 15.54 8.63 -21.34
C TRP A 138 14.44 7.60 -21.59
N LEU A 139 14.78 6.33 -21.43
CA LEU A 139 13.81 5.25 -21.30
C LEU A 139 13.38 5.15 -19.82
N ILE A 140 12.20 5.67 -19.51
CA ILE A 140 11.68 5.77 -18.13
C ILE A 140 10.63 4.68 -17.87
N ASP A 141 10.73 4.07 -16.69
CA ASP A 141 9.89 3.00 -16.16
C ASP A 141 9.68 3.30 -14.66
N ILE A 142 8.42 3.50 -14.23
CA ILE A 142 8.01 3.84 -12.84
C ILE A 142 7.12 2.73 -12.31
#